data_AF-A0A2E6Z4J6-F1
#
_entry.id   AF-A0A2E6Z4J6-F1
#
_cell.length_a   1.000
_cell.length_b   1.000
_cell.length_c   1.000
_cell.angle_alpha   90.00
_cell.angle_beta   90.00
_cell.angle_gamma   90.00
#
_symmetry.space_group_name_H-M   'P 1'
#
loop_
_entity.id
_entity.type
_entity.pdbx_description
1 polymer ?
#
loop_
_entity_poly.entity_id
_entity_poly.type
_entity_poly.pdbx_seq_one_letter_code
_entity_poly.pdbx_strand_id
1 'polypeptide(L)'
;MMQLLLKTDRAGLRTFGWQMAIALPLVFSLLLPWILDSLTVATLPLWPLMVAAVFLLLAGLWPTGLYYPYRAWMAFARVMAWINTRLLLGLVFYLLLLPLGLVLQLLGKLQYKHKPAGDSYWLAPDKIPTAKDLEDPF
;
A
#
# COMPACT_ATOMS: atom_id res chain seq x y z
N MET A 1 -13.16 -8.42 3.10
CA MET A 1 -12.46 -9.50 3.84
C MET A 1 -11.59 -10.23 2.82
N MET A 2 -10.28 -10.32 3.01
CA MET A 2 -9.43 -11.12 2.09
C MET A 2 -9.90 -12.57 2.16
N GLN A 3 -10.40 -13.12 1.05
CA GLN A 3 -10.70 -14.55 0.99
C GLN A 3 -9.37 -15.29 0.99
N LEU A 4 -9.04 -15.94 2.11
CA LEU A 4 -7.86 -16.77 2.21
C LEU A 4 -8.10 -18.06 1.44
N LEU A 5 -7.07 -18.54 0.75
CA LEU A 5 -7.11 -19.84 0.08
C LEU A 5 -7.49 -20.94 1.07
N LEU A 6 -8.37 -21.84 0.65
CA LEU A 6 -8.71 -23.04 1.40
C LEU A 6 -7.63 -24.10 1.20
N LYS A 7 -7.51 -25.04 2.14
CA LYS A 7 -6.57 -26.17 2.02
C LYS A 7 -6.84 -27.05 0.78
N THR A 8 -8.10 -27.08 0.33
CA THR A 8 -8.56 -27.80 -0.86
C THR A 8 -8.27 -27.06 -2.17
N ASP A 9 -7.95 -25.76 -2.11
CA ASP A 9 -7.65 -24.94 -3.28
C ASP A 9 -6.21 -25.15 -3.74
N ARG A 10 -5.99 -26.26 -4.45
CA ARG A 10 -4.67 -26.63 -4.97
C ARG A 10 -4.17 -25.64 -6.00
N ALA A 11 -5.03 -25.06 -6.84
CA ALA A 11 -4.62 -24.14 -7.89
C ALA A 11 -4.02 -22.86 -7.29
N GLY A 12 -4.70 -22.25 -6.31
CA GLY A 12 -4.19 -21.07 -5.63
C GLY A 12 -2.88 -21.33 -4.88
N LEU A 13 -2.77 -22.46 -4.17
CA LEU A 13 -1.56 -22.82 -3.43
C LEU A 13 -0.37 -23.10 -4.36
N ARG A 14 -0.60 -23.66 -5.56
CA ARG A 14 0.44 -23.81 -6.59
C ARG A 14 0.94 -22.45 -7.06
N THR A 15 0.03 -21.53 -7.40
CA THR A 15 0.39 -20.18 -7.84
C THR A 15 1.23 -19.46 -6.78
N PHE A 16 0.83 -19.54 -5.51
CA PHE A 16 1.63 -19.01 -4.40
C PHE A 16 3.05 -19.61 -4.36
N GLY A 17 3.16 -20.94 -4.49
CA GLY A 17 4.46 -21.61 -4.49
C GLY A 17 5.37 -21.16 -5.65
N TRP A 18 4.82 -21.03 -6.86
CA TRP A 18 5.55 -20.50 -8.01
C TRP A 18 5.99 -19.05 -7.81
N GLN A 19 5.10 -18.20 -7.26
CA GLN A 19 5.42 -16.80 -6.96
C GLN A 19 6.58 -16.71 -5.95
N MET A 20 6.55 -17.49 -4.87
CA MET A 20 7.63 -17.49 -3.87
C MET A 20 8.95 -18.06 -4.42
N ALA A 21 8.87 -19.11 -5.23
CA ALA A 21 10.04 -19.71 -5.87
C ALA A 21 10.75 -18.76 -6.84
N ILE A 22 10.01 -17.84 -7.48
CA ILE A 22 10.61 -16.83 -8.38
C ILE A 22 11.04 -15.61 -7.56
N ALA A 23 10.18 -15.11 -6.68
CA ALA A 23 10.41 -13.87 -5.95
C ALA A 23 11.59 -13.96 -4.98
N LEU A 24 11.73 -15.06 -4.22
CA LEU A 24 12.81 -15.21 -3.24
C LEU A 24 14.22 -15.12 -3.86
N PRO A 25 14.59 -15.93 -4.86
CA PRO A 25 15.93 -15.84 -5.45
C PRO A 25 16.12 -14.54 -6.22
N LEU A 26 15.08 -14.00 -6.87
CA LEU A 26 15.17 -12.72 -7.56
C LEU A 26 15.48 -11.58 -6.57
N VAL A 27 14.86 -11.55 -5.40
CA VAL A 27 15.12 -10.51 -4.40
C VAL A 27 16.45 -10.73 -3.69
N PHE A 28 16.70 -11.93 -3.17
CA PHE A 28 17.83 -12.20 -2.28
C PHE A 28 19.14 -12.53 -2.99
N SER A 29 19.10 -13.09 -4.20
CA SER A 29 20.29 -13.44 -4.96
C SER A 29 20.62 -12.43 -6.06
N LEU A 30 19.66 -11.60 -6.51
CA LEU A 30 19.90 -10.61 -7.58
C LEU A 30 19.71 -9.16 -7.10
N LEU A 31 18.52 -8.76 -6.65
CA LEU A 31 18.23 -7.36 -6.32
C LEU A 31 19.00 -6.85 -5.10
N LEU A 32 19.04 -7.59 -4.00
CA LEU A 32 19.73 -7.14 -2.78
C LEU A 32 21.25 -7.00 -2.98
N PRO A 33 21.97 -7.98 -3.56
CA PRO A 33 23.40 -7.81 -3.85
C PRO A 33 23.69 -6.67 -4.81
N TRP A 34 22.78 -6.40 -5.76
CA TRP A 34 22.91 -5.30 -6.70
C TRP A 34 22.74 -3.92 -6.05
N ILE A 35 21.77 -3.76 -5.14
CA ILE A 35 21.54 -2.49 -4.42
C ILE A 35 22.63 -2.19 -3.39
N LEU A 36 23.20 -3.23 -2.79
CA LEU A 36 24.18 -3.11 -1.71
C LEU A 36 25.64 -3.16 -2.21
N ASP A 37 25.86 -3.08 -3.53
CA ASP A 37 27.17 -3.20 -4.22
C ASP A 37 28.00 -4.43 -3.77
N SER A 38 27.35 -5.44 -3.19
CA SER A 38 28.00 -6.65 -2.68
C SER A 38 28.08 -7.74 -3.76
N LEU A 39 28.28 -7.33 -5.02
CA LEU A 39 28.34 -8.17 -6.23
C LEU A 39 29.60 -9.05 -6.31
N THR A 40 30.18 -9.44 -5.18
CA THR A 40 31.22 -10.46 -5.17
C THR A 40 30.56 -11.83 -5.25
N VAL A 41 30.77 -12.51 -6.37
CA VAL A 41 30.22 -13.83 -6.74
C VAL A 41 30.46 -14.90 -5.66
N ALA A 42 31.45 -14.70 -4.77
CA ALA A 42 31.76 -15.58 -3.64
C ALA A 42 30.75 -15.51 -2.47
N THR A 43 29.92 -14.47 -2.38
CA THR A 43 28.93 -14.28 -1.30
C THR A 43 27.49 -14.38 -1.77
N LEU A 44 27.24 -14.95 -2.96
CA LEU A 44 25.86 -15.24 -3.37
C LEU A 44 25.25 -16.25 -2.39
N PRO A 45 24.25 -15.84 -1.59
CA PRO A 45 23.63 -16.78 -0.69
C PRO A 45 22.95 -17.86 -1.53
N LEU A 46 23.36 -19.12 -1.37
CA LEU A 46 22.76 -20.27 -2.06
C LEU A 46 21.44 -20.70 -1.41
N TRP A 47 21.20 -20.28 -0.16
CA TRP A 47 19.99 -20.64 0.58
C TRP A 47 18.67 -20.18 -0.10
N PRO A 48 18.55 -19.01 -0.77
CA PRO A 48 17.32 -18.62 -1.46
C PRO A 48 17.00 -19.54 -2.63
N LEU A 49 18.03 -20.05 -3.33
CA LEU A 49 17.86 -21.03 -4.40
C LEU A 49 17.40 -22.38 -3.84
N MET A 50 17.95 -22.82 -2.71
CA MET A 50 17.48 -24.03 -2.03
C MET A 50 16.03 -23.90 -1.57
N VAL A 51 15.66 -22.76 -0.96
CA VAL A 51 14.28 -22.50 -0.55
C VAL A 51 13.36 -22.45 -1.78
N ALA A 52 13.77 -21.78 -2.86
CA ALA A 52 13.01 -21.76 -4.11
C ALA A 52 12.77 -23.17 -4.68
N ALA A 53 13.80 -24.03 -4.68
CA ALA A 53 13.67 -25.41 -5.11
C ALA A 53 12.65 -26.20 -4.25
N VAL A 54 12.68 -26.02 -2.93
CA VAL A 54 11.68 -26.62 -2.02
C VAL A 54 10.28 -26.13 -2.34
N PHE A 55 10.09 -24.83 -2.55
CA PHE A 55 8.79 -24.25 -2.92
C PHE A 55 8.30 -24.76 -4.29
N LEU A 56 9.19 -24.91 -5.28
CA LEU A 56 8.85 -25.49 -6.59
C LEU A 56 8.43 -26.95 -6.48
N LEU A 57 9.19 -27.77 -5.73
CA LEU A 57 8.87 -29.18 -5.52
C LEU A 57 7.54 -29.35 -4.80
N LEU A 58 7.28 -28.55 -3.76
CA LEU A 58 6.00 -28.54 -3.05
C LEU A 58 4.85 -28.07 -3.96
N ALA A 59 5.07 -27.06 -4.80
CA ALA A 59 4.06 -26.58 -5.75
C ALA A 59 3.78 -27.61 -6.87
N GLY A 60 4.76 -28.40 -7.28
CA GLY A 60 4.61 -29.44 -8.29
C GLY A 60 3.94 -30.71 -7.76
N LEU A 61 4.48 -31.24 -6.66
CA LEU A 61 4.14 -32.58 -6.16
C LEU A 61 3.05 -32.56 -5.10
N TRP A 62 3.06 -31.59 -4.18
CA TRP A 62 2.15 -31.59 -3.04
C TRP A 62 1.74 -30.18 -2.58
N PRO A 63 0.88 -29.48 -3.35
CA PRO A 63 0.55 -28.09 -3.10
C PRO A 63 -0.21 -27.86 -1.79
N THR A 64 -0.90 -28.89 -1.27
CA THR A 64 -1.59 -28.82 0.02
C THR A 64 -0.62 -28.56 1.19
N GLY A 65 0.67 -28.93 1.07
CA GLY A 65 1.69 -28.62 2.07
C GLY A 65 2.00 -27.12 2.19
N LEU A 66 1.76 -26.34 1.13
CA LEU A 66 1.98 -24.89 1.10
C LEU A 66 0.92 -24.10 1.88
N TYR A 67 -0.15 -24.75 2.37
CA TYR A 67 -1.24 -24.08 3.07
C TYR A 67 -0.78 -23.34 4.34
N TYR A 68 0.05 -23.98 5.18
CA TYR A 68 0.54 -23.35 6.41
C TYR A 68 1.53 -22.21 6.14
N PRO A 69 2.57 -22.38 5.28
CA PRO A 69 3.43 -21.27 4.85
C PRO A 69 2.64 -20.11 4.23
N TYR A 70 1.67 -20.40 3.36
CA TYR A 70 0.79 -19.39 2.77
C TYR A 70 0.05 -18.60 3.85
N ARG A 71 -0.56 -19.28 4.82
CA ARG A 71 -1.34 -18.62 5.86
C ARG A 71 -0.48 -17.74 6.76
N ALA A 72 0.74 -18.19 7.08
CA ALA A 72 1.72 -17.37 7.82
C ALA A 72 2.15 -16.14 7.02
N TRP A 73 2.45 -16.32 5.72
CA TRP A 73 2.80 -15.23 4.82
C TRP A 73 1.68 -14.21 4.68
N MET A 74 0.43 -14.65 4.55
CA MET A 74 -0.73 -13.75 4.46
C MET A 74 -0.98 -12.99 5.76
N ALA A 75 -0.72 -13.59 6.92
CA ALA A 75 -0.80 -12.88 8.19
C ALA A 75 0.25 -11.75 8.26
N PHE A 76 1.48 -12.03 7.83
CA PHE A 76 2.53 -11.02 7.68
C PHE A 76 2.14 -9.92 6.70
N ALA A 77 1.66 -10.29 5.51
CA ALA A 77 1.21 -9.34 4.49
C ALA A 77 0.09 -8.42 4.99
N ARG A 78 -0.82 -8.94 5.83
CA ARG A 78 -1.88 -8.12 6.45
C ARG A 78 -1.32 -7.07 7.40
N VAL A 79 -0.33 -7.42 8.22
CA VAL A 79 0.34 -6.48 9.12
C VAL A 79 1.10 -5.43 8.30
N MET A 80 1.85 -5.85 7.29
CA MET A 80 2.56 -4.95 6.39
C MET A 80 1.61 -3.98 5.67
N ALA A 81 0.46 -4.46 5.19
CA ALA A 81 -0.54 -3.60 4.56
C ALA A 81 -1.08 -2.53 5.52
N TRP A 82 -1.36 -2.91 6.76
CA TRP A 82 -1.81 -1.98 7.80
C TRP A 82 -0.76 -0.91 8.13
N ILE A 83 0.51 -1.29 8.20
CA ILE A 83 1.62 -0.35 8.37
C ILE A 83 1.73 0.56 7.15
N ASN A 84 1.73 -0.02 5.93
CA ASN A 84 1.90 0.70 4.68
C ASN A 84 0.85 1.78 4.48
N THR A 85 -0.44 1.49 4.71
CA THR A 85 -1.51 2.49 4.58
C THR A 85 -1.29 3.67 5.51
N ARG A 86 -0.90 3.44 6.77
CA ARG A 86 -0.65 4.50 7.75
C ARG A 86 0.59 5.31 7.42
N LEU A 87 1.65 4.63 6.99
CA LEU A 87 2.90 5.25 6.59
C LEU A 87 2.68 6.15 5.38
N LEU A 88 1.99 5.64 4.35
CA LEU A 88 1.70 6.38 3.13
C LEU A 88 0.81 7.60 3.42
N LEU A 89 -0.25 7.44 4.21
CA LEU A 89 -1.11 8.57 4.61
C LEU A 89 -0.34 9.59 5.44
N GLY A 90 0.46 9.14 6.41
CA GLY A 90 1.30 10.01 7.22
C GLY A 90 2.29 10.78 6.35
N LEU A 91 2.97 10.11 5.44
CA LEU A 91 3.95 10.72 4.55
C LEU A 91 3.30 11.74 3.61
N VAL A 92 2.16 11.41 2.99
CA VAL A 92 1.38 12.36 2.19
C VAL A 92 0.92 13.55 3.02
N PHE A 93 0.41 13.31 4.23
CA PHE A 93 -0.03 14.40 5.10
C PHE A 93 1.13 15.31 5.49
N TYR A 94 2.22 14.78 6.04
CA TYR A 94 3.32 15.58 6.57
C TYR A 94 4.21 16.19 5.48
N LEU A 95 4.38 15.54 4.33
CA LEU A 95 5.26 16.05 3.26
C LEU A 95 4.54 16.84 2.17
N LEU A 96 3.23 16.63 1.98
CA LEU A 96 2.48 17.33 0.94
C LEU A 96 1.39 18.22 1.53
N LEU A 97 0.44 17.66 2.28
CA LEU A 97 -0.75 18.41 2.71
C LEU A 97 -0.43 19.47 3.77
N LEU A 98 0.37 19.13 4.79
CA LEU A 98 0.78 20.03 5.85
C LEU A 98 1.59 21.21 5.31
N PRO A 99 2.69 21.04 4.55
CA PRO A 99 3.44 22.17 4.03
C PRO A 99 2.62 22.99 3.05
N LEU A 100 1.78 22.36 2.22
CA LEU A 100 0.86 23.09 1.34
C LEU A 100 -0.11 23.95 2.14
N GLY A 101 -0.70 23.40 3.21
CA GLY A 101 -1.57 24.14 4.13
C GLY A 101 -0.86 25.32 4.78
N LEU A 102 0.37 25.12 5.27
CA LEU A 102 1.20 26.19 5.85
C LEU A 102 1.51 27.28 4.81
N VAL A 103 1.88 26.91 3.59
CA VAL A 103 2.12 27.87 2.50
C VAL A 103 0.86 28.67 2.18
N LEU A 104 -0.29 28.01 2.04
CA LEU A 104 -1.56 28.70 1.78
C LEU A 104 -1.98 29.59 2.96
N GLN A 105 -1.67 29.19 4.19
CA GLN A 105 -1.90 29.99 5.39
C GLN A 105 -1.04 31.26 5.40
N LEU A 106 0.26 31.12 5.10
CA LEU A 106 1.19 32.26 5.00
C LEU A 106 0.81 33.22 3.87
N LEU A 107 0.29 32.71 2.75
CA LEU A 107 -0.21 33.51 1.64
C LEU A 107 -1.60 34.11 1.89
N GLY A 108 -2.23 33.84 3.03
CA GLY A 108 -3.58 34.33 3.35
C GLY A 108 -4.68 33.81 2.42
N LYS A 109 -4.43 32.70 1.71
CA LYS A 109 -5.38 32.11 0.74
C LYS A 109 -6.37 31.14 1.36
N LEU A 110 -6.24 30.85 2.65
CA LEU A 110 -7.19 30.03 3.37
C LEU A 110 -8.39 30.87 3.81
N GLN A 111 -9.59 30.43 3.45
CA GLN A 111 -10.84 31.03 3.92
C GLN A 111 -11.15 30.69 5.39
N TYR A 112 -10.42 29.75 5.98
CA TYR A 112 -10.61 29.33 7.36
C TYR A 112 -10.24 30.46 8.33
N LYS A 113 -11.22 30.91 9.13
CA LYS A 113 -11.03 31.85 10.23
C LYS A 113 -11.35 31.15 11.55
N HIS A 114 -10.48 31.29 12.55
CA HIS A 114 -10.68 30.63 13.85
C HIS A 114 -11.89 31.20 14.63
N LYS A 115 -12.26 32.45 14.35
CA LYS A 115 -13.50 33.07 14.82
C LYS A 115 -14.28 33.61 13.62
N PRO A 116 -15.59 33.33 13.53
CA PRO A 116 -16.43 34.00 12.54
C PRO A 116 -16.47 35.50 12.85
N ALA A 117 -16.64 36.33 11.82
CA ALA A 117 -16.76 37.78 12.00
C ALA A 117 -18.14 38.20 12.54
N GLY A 118 -19.12 37.29 12.55
CA GLY A 118 -20.45 37.46 13.11
C GLY A 118 -20.97 36.18 13.75
N ASP A 119 -22.29 36.01 13.82
CA ASP A 119 -22.93 34.88 14.51
C ASP A 119 -22.70 33.52 13.84
N SER A 120 -22.22 33.50 12.59
CA SER A 120 -21.97 32.27 11.86
C SER A 120 -20.84 32.38 10.82
N TYR A 121 -20.39 31.22 10.32
CA TYR A 121 -19.45 31.11 9.21
C TYR A 121 -20.09 31.27 7.82
N TRP A 122 -21.41 31.49 7.76
CA TRP A 122 -22.10 31.68 6.49
C TRP A 122 -21.61 32.96 5.82
N LEU A 123 -21.17 32.81 4.58
CA LEU A 123 -20.94 33.95 3.69
C LEU A 123 -22.29 34.36 3.11
N ALA A 124 -22.58 35.66 3.15
CA ALA A 124 -23.76 36.19 2.50
C ALA A 124 -23.68 35.88 0.99
N PRO A 125 -24.79 35.46 0.36
CA PRO A 125 -24.83 35.26 -1.08
C PRO A 125 -24.40 36.53 -1.83
N ASP A 126 -23.63 36.35 -2.90
CA ASP A 126 -23.09 37.44 -3.73
C ASP A 126 -24.21 38.31 -4.32
N LYS A 127 -25.40 37.71 -4.52
CA LYS A 127 -26.63 38.36 -4.96
C LYS A 127 -27.81 37.88 -4.12
N ILE A 128 -28.77 38.77 -3.91
CA ILE A 128 -30.06 38.39 -3.29
C ILE A 128 -30.79 37.49 -4.31
N PRO A 129 -31.17 36.26 -3.94
CA PRO A 129 -31.86 35.37 -4.87
C PRO A 129 -33.19 35.98 -5.33
N THR A 130 -33.38 36.05 -6.63
CA THR A 130 -34.60 36.55 -7.27
C THR A 130 -35.45 35.38 -7.75
N ALA A 131 -36.76 35.59 -7.97
CA ALA A 131 -37.64 34.53 -8.48
C ALA A 131 -37.13 33.89 -9.79
N LYS A 132 -36.47 34.69 -10.64
CA LYS A 132 -35.87 34.24 -11.90
C LYS A 132 -34.67 33.29 -11.70
N ASP A 133 -33.94 33.42 -10.59
CA ASP A 133 -32.83 32.51 -10.25
C ASP A 133 -33.33 31.13 -9.78
N LEU A 134 -34.63 31.01 -9.45
CA LEU A 134 -35.26 29.71 -9.16
C LEU A 134 -35.67 28.97 -10.42
N GLU A 135 -35.87 29.68 -11.53
CA GLU A 135 -36.19 29.09 -12.83
C GLU A 135 -34.95 28.52 -13.52
N ASP A 136 -33.78 29.11 -13.29
CA ASP A 136 -32.48 28.62 -13.79
C ASP A 136 -31.40 28.65 -12.68
N PRO A 137 -31.29 27.56 -11.90
CA PRO A 137 -30.51 27.54 -10.66
C PRO A 137 -29.00 27.31 -10.84
N PHE A 138 -28.48 27.19 -12.06
CA PHE A 138 -27.06 26.89 -12.34
C PHE A 138 -26.33 28.02 -13.05
#